data_AF-A0A531KIN8-F1
#
_entry.id   AF-A0A531KIN8-F1
#
_cell.length_a   1.000
_cell.length_b   1.000
_cell.length_c   1.000
_cell.angle_alpha   90.00
_cell.angle_beta   90.00
_cell.angle_gamma   90.00
#
_symmetry.space_group_name_H-M   'P 1'
#
loop_
_entity.id
_entity.type
_entity.pdbx_description
1 polymer ?
#
loop_
_entity_poly.entity_id
_entity_poly.type
_entity_poly.pdbx_seq_one_letter_code
_entity_poly.pdbx_strand_id
1 'polypeptide(L)' 'SEALRMASLYPAQAIGQSHRLGRFANGTAADIVALSDELYVKGVWIEGDRVFEAGVAKGA' A
#
# COMPACT_ATOMS: atom_id res chain seq x y z
N SER A 1 8.31 6.88 10.35
CA SER A 1 8.06 5.67 11.14
C SER A 1 8.85 4.52 10.55
N GLU A 2 9.52 3.73 11.38
CA GLU A 2 10.30 2.55 10.96
C GLU A 2 9.41 1.35 10.65
N ALA A 3 8.33 1.16 11.41
CA ALA A 3 7.38 0.06 11.20
C ALA A 3 6.80 0.04 9.77
N LEU A 4 6.50 1.21 9.20
CA LEU A 4 6.03 1.29 7.82
C LEU A 4 7.12 0.91 6.81
N ARG A 5 8.40 1.22 7.06
CA ARG A 5 9.52 0.79 6.20
C ARG A 5 9.71 -0.73 6.29
N MET A 6 9.60 -1.30 7.49
CA MET A 6 9.62 -2.75 7.71
C MET A 6 8.47 -3.45 6.97
N ALA A 7 7.30 -2.83 6.88
CA ALA A 7 6.14 -3.38 6.18
C ALA A 7 6.16 -3.19 4.65
N SER A 8 7.07 -2.38 4.10
CA SER A 8 7.06 -2.00 2.69
C SER A 8 8.46 -2.01 2.05
N LEU A 9 9.28 -1.02 2.37
CA LEU A 9 10.58 -0.80 1.74
C LEU A 9 11.57 -1.93 1.97
N TYR A 10 11.69 -2.44 3.19
CA TYR A 10 12.74 -3.42 3.50
C TYR A 10 12.49 -4.77 2.82
N PRO A 11 11.25 -5.31 2.80
CA PRO A 11 10.92 -6.44 1.95
C PRO A 11 11.30 -6.20 0.49
N ALA A 12 10.96 -5.02 -0.07
CA ALA A 12 11.30 -4.68 -1.46
C ALA A 12 12.82 -4.62 -1.70
N GLN A 13 13.59 -4.14 -0.72
CA GLN A 13 15.06 -4.15 -0.79
C GLN A 13 15.63 -5.57 -0.71
N ALA A 14 15.11 -6.40 0.20
CA ALA A 14 15.56 -7.76 0.40
C ALA A 14 15.41 -8.63 -0.86
N ILE A 15 14.37 -8.37 -1.68
CA ILE A 15 14.15 -9.06 -2.96
C ILE A 15 14.68 -8.29 -4.17
N GLY A 16 15.41 -7.19 -3.98
CA GLY A 16 15.97 -6.38 -5.07
C GLY A 16 14.95 -5.58 -5.90
N GLN A 17 13.70 -5.46 -5.45
CA GLN A 17 12.61 -4.78 -6.14
C GLN A 17 12.33 -3.35 -5.66
N SER A 18 13.19 -2.79 -4.81
CA SER A 18 13.02 -1.42 -4.27
C SER A 18 13.06 -0.29 -5.31
N HIS A 19 13.44 -0.59 -6.56
CA HIS A 19 13.34 0.34 -7.69
C HIS A 19 11.91 0.54 -8.18
N ARG A 20 10.98 -0.37 -7.84
CA ARG A 20 9.58 -0.33 -8.28
C ARG A 20 8.55 -0.57 -7.18
N LEU A 21 8.94 -1.09 -6.00
CA LEU A 21 8.04 -1.40 -4.87
C LEU A 21 8.47 -0.73 -3.55
N GLY A 22 7.52 -0.64 -2.62
CA GLY A 22 7.79 -0.32 -1.21
C GLY A 22 8.07 1.16 -0.92
N ARG A 23 7.75 2.07 -1.85
CA ARG A 23 7.90 3.51 -1.70
C ARG A 23 6.77 4.23 -2.43
N PHE A 24 6.44 5.43 -1.95
CA PHE A 24 5.67 6.41 -2.72
C PHE A 24 6.62 7.36 -3.41
N ALA A 25 6.93 7.08 -4.68
CA ALA A 25 7.76 7.90 -5.54
C ALA A 25 7.32 7.75 -7.00
N ASN A 26 7.64 8.75 -7.84
CA ASN A 26 7.39 8.63 -9.27
C ASN A 26 8.16 7.44 -9.85
N GLY A 27 7.51 6.66 -10.72
CA GLY A 27 8.09 5.48 -11.36
C GLY A 27 8.01 4.19 -10.55
N THR A 28 7.41 4.19 -9.35
CA THR A 28 7.07 2.96 -8.61
C THR A 28 5.63 2.54 -8.86
N ALA A 29 5.30 1.27 -8.57
CA ALA A 29 3.93 0.78 -8.62
C ALA A 29 3.03 1.62 -7.70
N ALA A 30 1.81 1.89 -8.17
CA ALA A 30 0.80 2.63 -7.42
C ALA A 30 0.04 1.71 -6.44
N ASP A 31 0.81 0.96 -5.64
CA ASP A 31 0.30 0.05 -4.61
C ASP A 31 0.19 0.81 -3.29
N ILE A 32 -1.04 1.01 -2.81
CA ILE A 32 -1.35 1.91 -1.68
C ILE A 32 -2.25 1.19 -0.69
N VAL A 33 -2.01 1.39 0.60
CA VAL A 33 -2.95 1.05 1.68
C VAL A 33 -3.27 2.33 2.45
N ALA A 34 -4.55 2.70 2.49
CA ALA A 34 -5.02 3.79 3.32
C ALA A 34 -5.42 3.27 4.70
N LEU A 35 -4.92 3.91 5.76
CA LEU A 35 -5.17 3.55 7.15
C LEU A 35 -5.90 4.69 7.88
N SER A 36 -6.72 4.37 8.87
CA SER A 36 -7.19 5.36 9.86
C SER A 36 -6.09 5.70 10.87
N ASP A 37 -6.38 6.66 11.75
CA ASP A 37 -5.48 7.04 12.84
C ASP A 37 -5.22 5.86 13.81
N GLU A 38 -6.17 4.94 13.94
CA GLU A 38 -6.05 3.69 14.71
C GLU A 38 -5.46 2.51 13.91
N LEU A 39 -4.93 2.77 12.70
CA LEU A 39 -4.32 1.79 11.80
C LEU A 39 -5.29 0.75 11.20
N TYR A 40 -6.60 1.03 11.15
CA TYR A 40 -7.54 0.19 10.41
C TYR A 40 -7.45 0.45 8.91
N VAL A 41 -7.49 -0.61 8.10
CA VAL A 41 -7.50 -0.49 6.63
C VAL A 41 -8.80 0.15 6.17
N LYS A 42 -8.69 1.26 5.44
CA LYS A 42 -9.81 1.98 4.81
C LYS A 42 -9.90 1.72 3.31
N GLY A 43 -8.78 1.39 2.67
CA GLY A 43 -8.75 1.05 1.25
C GLY A 43 -7.42 0.44 0.83
N VAL A 44 -7.46 -0.31 -0.27
CA VAL A 44 -6.28 -0.89 -0.92
C VAL A 44 -6.35 -0.61 -2.41
N TRP A 45 -5.22 -0.19 -2.97
CA TRP A 45 -5.00 -0.03 -4.40
C TRP A 45 -3.85 -0.92 -4.85
N ILE A 46 -4.00 -1.53 -6.01
CA ILE A 46 -2.96 -2.30 -6.69
C ILE A 46 -2.84 -1.72 -8.10
N GLU A 47 -1.63 -1.31 -8.48
CA GLU A 47 -1.37 -0.65 -9.77
C GLU A 47 -2.29 0.57 -10.05
N GLY A 48 -2.75 1.24 -8.99
CA GLY A 48 -3.66 2.38 -9.06
C GLY A 48 -5.14 2.02 -9.09
N ASP A 49 -5.48 0.74 -9.26
CA ASP A 49 -6.86 0.25 -9.20
C ASP A 49 -7.28 -0.03 -7.77
N ARG A 50 -8.44 0.51 -7.38
CA ARG A 50 -8.98 0.29 -6.04
C ARG A 50 -9.60 -1.09 -5.94
N VAL A 51 -8.95 -1.99 -5.20
CA VAL A 51 -9.38 -3.39 -5.03
C VAL A 51 -10.13 -3.65 -3.72
N PHE A 52 -9.99 -2.75 -2.75
CA PHE A 52 -10.69 -2.84 -1.47
C PHE A 52 -11.09 -1.45 -0.95
N GLU A 53 -12.26 -1.40 -0.33
CA GLU A 53 -12.77 -0.24 0.39
C GLU A 53 -13.55 -0.71 1.63
N ALA A 54 -13.17 -0.22 2.81
CA ALA A 54 -13.89 -0.52 4.03
C ALA A 54 -15.18 0.29 4.09
N GLY A 55 -16.29 -0.37 4.43
CA GLY A 55 -17.57 0.30 4.67
C GLY A 55 -18.40 0.58 3.41
N VAL A 56 -17.93 0.20 2.22
CA VAL A 56 -18.80 0.10 1.04
C VAL A 56 -19.35 -1.31 1.01
N ALA A 57 -20.62 -1.47 1.40
CA ALA A 57 -21.38 -2.63 1.00
C ALA A 57 -21.32 -2.71 -0.53
N LYS A 58 -20.79 -3.80 -1.08
CA LYS A 58 -21.00 -4.13 -2.50
C LYS A 58 -22.50 -3.99 -2.75
N GLY A 59 -22.87 -3.17 -3.72
CA GLY A 59 -24.23 -2.70 -3.93
C GLY A 59 -25.31 -3.79 -3.84
N ALA A 60 -26.47 -3.36 -3.34
CA ALA A 60 -27.76 -3.90 -3.77
C ALA A 60 -27.94 -3.74 -5.28
#